data_AF-A0AAW0LZ70-F1
#
_entry.id   AF-A0AAW0LZ70-F1
#
_cell.length_a   1.000
_cell.length_b   1.000
_cell.length_c   1.000
_cell.angle_alpha   90.00
_cell.angle_beta   90.00
_cell.angle_gamma   90.00
#
_symmetry.space_group_name_H-M   'P 1'
#
loop_
_entity.id
_entity.type
_entity.pdbx_description
1 polymer ?
#
loop_
_entity_poly.entity_id
_entity_poly.type
_entity_poly.pdbx_seq_one_letter_code
_entity_poly.pdbx_strand_id
1 'polypeptide(L)'
;MSTTPPKIQYILESFIKPQYALEESKRPLYLTPWDLAMLSGKYMQKGLRFTKPLAVNSQEDFVKSLLDRLKHSLSITLAHFYPLAGCLVT
;
A
#
# COMPACT_ATOMS: atom_id res chain seq x y z
N MET A 1 -14.27 22.91 -27.13
CA MET A 1 -14.25 21.45 -26.91
C MET A 1 -13.83 21.20 -25.46
N SER A 2 -14.80 21.03 -24.56
CA SER A 2 -14.54 20.88 -23.11
C SER A 2 -14.22 19.41 -22.80
N THR A 3 -12.96 19.10 -22.54
CA THR A 3 -12.53 17.79 -22.02
C THR A 3 -12.89 17.72 -20.54
N THR A 4 -13.96 17.02 -20.19
CA THR A 4 -14.32 16.70 -18.81
C THR A 4 -13.16 15.95 -18.16
N PRO A 5 -12.64 16.40 -17.00
CA PRO A 5 -11.59 15.68 -16.30
C PRO A 5 -12.11 14.29 -15.86
N PRO A 6 -11.26 13.25 -15.88
CA PRO A 6 -11.66 11.91 -15.47
C PRO A 6 -12.16 11.96 -14.02
N LYS A 7 -13.40 11.52 -13.80
CA LYS A 7 -14.02 11.45 -12.48
C LYS A 7 -13.44 10.24 -11.75
N ILE A 8 -12.42 10.48 -10.91
CA ILE A 8 -11.89 9.46 -10.01
C ILE A 8 -12.96 9.14 -8.97
N GLN A 9 -13.32 7.87 -8.83
CA GLN A 9 -14.27 7.41 -7.83
C GLN A 9 -13.53 6.61 -6.76
N TYR A 10 -13.71 7.02 -5.51
CA TYR A 10 -13.25 6.26 -4.36
C TYR A 10 -14.15 5.03 -4.19
N ILE A 11 -13.54 3.84 -4.03
CA ILE A 11 -14.26 2.58 -3.90
C ILE A 11 -14.18 2.04 -2.47
N LEU A 12 -12.98 2.06 -1.85
CA LEU A 12 -12.74 1.43 -0.56
C LEU A 12 -11.46 1.95 0.12
N GLU A 13 -11.45 1.98 1.45
CA GLU A 13 -10.26 1.90 2.31
C GLU A 13 -10.25 0.61 3.12
N SER A 14 -9.05 0.12 3.41
CA SER A 14 -8.87 -0.94 4.39
C SER A 14 -7.47 -0.89 4.99
N PHE A 15 -7.36 -1.19 6.29
CA PHE A 15 -6.08 -1.44 6.95
C PHE A 15 -5.65 -2.89 6.71
N ILE A 16 -4.43 -3.08 6.20
CA ILE A 16 -3.85 -4.40 5.96
C ILE A 16 -2.85 -4.70 7.06
N LYS A 17 -3.10 -5.79 7.80
CA LYS A 17 -2.18 -6.27 8.83
C LYS A 17 -1.18 -7.27 8.22
N PRO A 18 0.05 -7.37 8.79
CA PRO A 18 0.97 -8.45 8.46
C PRO A 18 0.28 -9.81 8.64
N GLN A 19 0.58 -10.77 7.75
CA GLN A 19 -0.02 -12.10 7.82
C GLN A 19 0.33 -12.83 9.13
N TYR A 20 1.55 -12.59 9.64
CA TYR A 20 2.03 -13.09 10.91
C TYR A 20 2.91 -12.03 11.58
N ALA A 21 2.97 -12.07 12.91
CA ALA A 21 3.81 -11.18 13.70
C ALA A 21 5.12 -11.91 14.03
N LEU A 22 6.23 -11.32 13.61
CA LEU A 22 7.57 -11.78 13.97
C LEU A 22 7.93 -11.25 15.38
N GLU A 23 8.64 -11.99 16.22
CA GLU A 23 9.00 -11.51 17.57
C GLU A 23 9.83 -10.21 17.53
N GLU A 24 10.68 -10.05 16.52
CA GLU A 24 11.44 -8.82 16.29
C GLU A 24 10.53 -7.62 16.01
N SER A 25 9.33 -7.83 15.45
CA SER A 25 8.38 -6.74 15.18
C SER A 25 7.80 -6.12 16.46
N LYS A 26 7.94 -6.79 17.61
CA LYS A 26 7.52 -6.25 18.92
C LYS A 26 8.50 -5.24 19.49
N ARG A 27 9.72 -5.16 18.94
CA ARG A 27 10.74 -4.22 19.40
C ARG A 27 10.61 -2.89 18.65
N PRO A 28 10.76 -1.75 19.34
CA PRO A 28 10.81 -0.46 18.67
C PRO A 28 12.02 -0.39 17.74
N LEU A 29 11.82 0.22 16.58
CA LEU A 29 12.90 0.52 15.63
C LEU A 29 13.36 1.97 15.86
N TYR A 30 14.60 2.11 16.33
CA TYR A 30 15.18 3.42 16.57
C TYR A 30 15.68 4.04 15.28
N LEU A 31 15.24 5.27 15.01
CA LEU A 31 15.66 6.04 13.85
C LEU A 31 17.08 6.56 14.01
N THR A 32 17.87 6.46 12.96
CA THR A 32 19.20 7.07 12.90
C THR A 32 19.08 8.57 12.62
N PRO A 33 20.13 9.37 12.88
CA PRO A 33 20.14 10.79 12.52
C PRO A 33 19.84 11.06 11.03
N TRP A 34 20.21 10.13 10.15
CA TRP A 34 19.91 10.21 8.72
C TRP A 34 18.42 10.04 8.43
N ASP A 35 17.77 9.09 9.11
CA ASP A 35 16.32 8.87 8.99
C ASP A 35 15.53 10.11 9.46
N LEU A 36 15.97 10.73 10.56
CA LEU A 36 15.38 11.97 11.08
C LEU A 36 15.49 13.13 10.08
N ALA A 37 16.62 13.26 9.39
CA ALA A 37 16.78 14.27 8.35
C ALA A 37 15.78 14.06 7.20
N MET A 38 15.50 12.80 6.83
CA MET A 38 14.52 12.45 5.80
C MET A 38 13.06 12.63 6.24
N LEU A 39 12.75 12.57 7.55
CA LEU A 39 11.38 12.81 8.05
C LEU A 39 10.86 14.22 7.76
N SER A 40 11.76 15.20 7.60
CA SER A 40 11.39 16.57 7.24
C SER A 40 10.87 16.71 5.79
N GLY A 41 11.03 15.66 4.98
CA GLY A 41 10.50 15.59 3.62
C GLY A 41 8.98 15.44 3.59
N LYS A 42 8.35 15.92 2.49
CA LYS A 42 6.93 15.64 2.23
C LYS A 42 6.73 14.15 1.94
N TYR A 43 5.55 13.62 2.30
CA TYR A 43 5.19 12.24 2.00
C TYR A 43 5.39 11.91 0.52
N MET A 44 6.14 10.84 0.22
CA MET A 44 6.42 10.44 -1.15
C MET A 44 5.17 9.88 -1.83
N GLN A 45 4.62 10.60 -2.80
CA GLN A 45 3.51 10.13 -3.62
C GLN A 45 4.05 9.53 -4.92
N LYS A 46 4.03 8.20 -5.05
CA LYS A 46 4.43 7.47 -6.26
C LYS A 46 3.26 6.62 -6.75
N GLY A 47 3.09 6.54 -8.06
CA GLY A 47 2.08 5.72 -8.73
C GLY A 47 2.69 4.82 -9.79
N LEU A 48 2.05 3.69 -10.06
CA LEU A 48 2.41 2.76 -11.14
C LEU A 48 1.24 2.62 -12.11
N ARG A 49 1.54 2.52 -13.41
CA ARG A 49 0.56 2.31 -14.47
C ARG A 49 0.79 0.96 -15.12
N PHE A 50 -0.25 0.13 -15.15
CA PHE A 50 -0.24 -1.19 -15.77
C PHE A 50 -1.24 -1.25 -16.93
N THR A 51 -0.93 -2.06 -17.94
CA THR A 51 -1.86 -2.34 -19.04
C THR A 51 -2.94 -3.31 -18.56
N LYS A 52 -4.20 -3.05 -18.95
CA LYS A 52 -5.32 -3.94 -18.62
C LYS A 52 -5.17 -5.28 -19.38
N PRO A 53 -5.30 -6.43 -18.72
CA PRO A 53 -5.24 -7.73 -19.39
C PRO A 53 -6.45 -7.94 -20.31
N LEU A 54 -6.22 -8.59 -21.46
CA LEU A 54 -7.20 -8.79 -22.54
C LEU A 54 -8.29 -9.83 -22.22
N ALA A 55 -8.04 -10.75 -21.27
CA ALA A 55 -8.84 -11.97 -21.05
C ALA A 55 -9.95 -11.84 -19.99
N VAL A 56 -10.43 -10.63 -19.71
CA VAL A 56 -11.38 -10.39 -18.61
C VAL A 56 -12.80 -10.27 -19.14
N ASN A 57 -13.61 -11.31 -18.91
CA ASN A 57 -15.02 -11.36 -19.32
C ASN A 57 -15.92 -10.40 -18.53
N SER A 58 -15.55 -10.05 -17.28
CA SER A 58 -16.26 -9.12 -16.41
C SER A 58 -15.28 -8.18 -15.67
N GLN A 59 -15.40 -6.88 -15.92
CA GLN A 59 -14.49 -5.87 -15.36
C GLN A 59 -14.53 -5.82 -13.82
N GLU A 60 -15.72 -5.97 -13.24
CA GLU A 60 -15.92 -5.89 -11.79
C GLU A 60 -15.27 -7.07 -11.06
N ASP A 61 -15.45 -8.30 -11.56
CA ASP A 61 -14.85 -9.49 -10.94
C ASP A 61 -13.32 -9.46 -11.01
N PHE A 62 -12.76 -8.93 -12.11
CA PHE A 62 -11.32 -8.73 -12.21
C PHE A 62 -10.81 -7.71 -11.21
N VAL A 63 -11.47 -6.56 -11.05
CA VAL A 63 -11.05 -5.54 -10.08
C VAL A 63 -11.13 -6.12 -8.66
N LYS A 64 -12.19 -6.86 -8.34
CA LYS A 64 -12.35 -7.52 -7.05
C LYS A 64 -11.24 -8.55 -6.79
N SER A 65 -11.01 -9.46 -7.73
CA SER A 65 -9.95 -10.48 -7.66
C SER A 65 -8.55 -9.86 -7.55
N LEU A 66 -8.28 -8.81 -8.32
CA LEU A 66 -7.03 -8.06 -8.24
C LEU A 66 -6.85 -7.43 -6.86
N LEU A 67 -7.90 -6.79 -6.33
CA LEU A 67 -7.87 -6.17 -5.01
C LEU A 67 -7.60 -7.20 -3.91
N ASP A 68 -8.28 -8.36 -3.96
CA ASP A 68 -8.08 -9.43 -2.98
C ASP A 68 -6.64 -9.98 -3.03
N ARG A 69 -6.10 -10.18 -4.23
CA ARG A 69 -4.71 -10.61 -4.42
C ARG A 69 -3.71 -9.57 -3.92
N LEU A 70 -3.95 -8.29 -4.18
CA LEU A 70 -3.08 -7.19 -3.72
C LEU A 70 -3.10 -7.07 -2.19
N LYS A 71 -4.27 -7.16 -1.56
CA LYS A 71 -4.40 -7.17 -0.09
C LYS A 71 -3.64 -8.34 0.51
N HIS A 72 -3.82 -9.53 -0.05
CA HIS A 72 -3.13 -10.74 0.41
C HIS A 72 -1.61 -10.64 0.24
N SER A 73 -1.14 -10.23 -0.94
CA SER A 73 0.30 -10.07 -1.19
C SER A 73 0.92 -9.01 -0.29
N LEU A 74 0.23 -7.87 -0.08
CA LEU A 74 0.69 -6.82 0.81
C LEU A 74 0.76 -7.33 2.26
N SER A 75 -0.22 -8.10 2.72
CA SER A 75 -0.21 -8.72 4.06
C SER A 75 1.01 -9.63 4.27
N ILE A 76 1.36 -10.44 3.26
CA ILE A 76 2.58 -11.27 3.28
C ILE A 76 3.83 -10.38 3.32
N THR A 77 3.92 -9.38 2.43
CA THR A 77 5.09 -8.48 2.37
C THR A 77 5.30 -7.72 3.67
N LEU A 78 4.23 -7.25 4.31
CA LEU A 78 4.31 -6.53 5.59
C LEU A 78 4.85 -7.41 6.74
N ALA A 79 4.77 -8.74 6.66
CA ALA A 79 5.41 -9.61 7.65
C ALA A 79 6.95 -9.51 7.59
N HIS A 80 7.51 -9.28 6.41
CA HIS A 80 8.95 -9.08 6.21
C HIS A 80 9.38 -7.61 6.38
N PHE A 81 8.52 -6.68 5.98
CA PHE A 81 8.73 -5.22 6.12
C PHE A 81 7.87 -4.63 7.24
N TYR A 82 7.93 -5.26 8.42
CA TYR A 82 7.08 -4.91 9.58
C TYR A 82 7.15 -3.45 10.05
N PRO A 83 8.25 -2.67 9.88
CA PRO A 83 8.24 -1.26 10.27
C PRO A 83 7.20 -0.43 9.49
N LEU A 84 6.82 -0.84 8.28
CA LEU A 84 5.82 -0.16 7.46
C LEU A 84 4.37 -0.35 7.95
N ALA A 85 4.13 -1.37 8.77
CA ALA A 85 2.84 -1.60 9.41
C ALA A 85 2.74 -0.94 10.81
N GLY A 86 3.83 -0.35 11.29
CA GLY A 86 3.90 0.34 12.58
C GLY A 86 3.44 1.79 12.51
N CYS A 87 3.66 2.52 13.61
CA CYS A 87 3.44 3.96 13.70
C CYS A 87 4.71 4.62 14.23
N LEU A 88 4.98 5.84 13.78
CA LEU A 88 6.02 6.67 14.37
C LEU A 88 5.57 7.12 15.76
N VAL A 89 6.44 7.00 16.76
CA VAL A 89 6.19 7.41 18.14
C VAL A 89 7.27 8.43 18.53
N THR A 90 6.87 9.48 19.26
CA THR A 90 7.73 10.57 19.75
C THR A 90 7.79 10.57 21.26
#